data_AF-A0A4Y2E8X1-F1
#
_entry.id   AF-A0A4Y2E8X1-F1
#
_cell.length_a   1.000
_cell.length_b   1.000
_cell.length_c   1.000
_cell.angle_alpha   90.00
_cell.angle_beta   90.00
_cell.angle_gamma   90.00
#
_symmetry.space_group_name_H-M   'P 1'
#
loop_
_entity.id
_entity.type
_entity.pdbx_description
1 polymer ?
#
loop_
_entity_poly.entity_id
_entity_poly.type
_entity_poly.pdbx_seq_one_letter_code
_entity_poly.pdbx_strand_id
1 'polypeptide(L)'
;MDGGGKTNDRANCKGQLALNERGARRLNRIVRSQTLAQLTTQLNQGSSRTVSKRTVQRSLHRMGFWSRRVTRIPLLNAHHRAARLAWARQHREWTLPR
;
A
#
# COMPACT_ATOMS: atom_id res chain seq x y z
N MET A 1 24.71 -40.14 -16.06
CA MET A 1 23.54 -40.16 -16.98
C MET A 1 22.37 -40.67 -16.16
N ASP A 2 21.57 -39.73 -15.67
CA ASP A 2 20.13 -39.58 -16.00
C ASP A 2 19.30 -40.41 -15.01
N GLY A 3 18.27 -39.91 -14.33
CA GLY A 3 17.53 -38.66 -14.40
C GLY A 3 16.29 -38.89 -13.51
N GLY A 4 15.80 -37.87 -12.83
CA GLY A 4 14.60 -38.00 -12.00
C GLY A 4 14.68 -37.17 -10.72
N GLY A 5 13.73 -36.32 -10.38
CA GLY A 5 12.57 -35.83 -11.10
C GLY A 5 12.31 -34.45 -10.53
N LYS A 6 12.26 -33.42 -11.38
CA LYS A 6 11.90 -32.07 -10.94
C LYS A 6 10.38 -32.02 -10.90
N THR A 7 9.79 -32.21 -9.71
CA THR A 7 8.38 -31.85 -9.52
C THR A 7 8.27 -30.33 -9.63
N ASN A 8 7.92 -29.88 -10.83
CA ASN A 8 7.47 -28.51 -11.04
C ASN A 8 6.03 -28.42 -10.55
N ASP A 9 5.84 -28.49 -9.23
CA ASP A 9 4.57 -28.17 -8.57
C ASP A 9 4.40 -26.65 -8.56
N ARG A 10 4.36 -26.04 -9.75
CA ARG A 10 3.83 -24.69 -9.93
C ARG A 10 2.31 -24.80 -9.86
N ALA A 11 1.81 -25.16 -8.69
CA ALA A 11 0.41 -24.97 -8.35
C ALA A 11 0.08 -23.52 -8.65
N ASN A 12 -0.94 -23.32 -9.48
CA ASN A 12 -1.47 -22.03 -9.84
C ASN A 12 -2.08 -21.40 -8.58
N CYS A 13 -1.24 -20.72 -7.78
CA CYS A 13 -1.65 -20.06 -6.54
C CYS A 13 -2.49 -18.83 -6.87
N LYS A 14 -3.72 -19.03 -7.34
CA LYS A 14 -4.79 -18.03 -7.33
C LYS A 14 -5.33 -17.91 -5.90
N GLY A 15 -4.44 -17.60 -4.97
CA GLY A 15 -4.78 -17.31 -3.59
C GLY A 15 -5.30 -15.88 -3.50
N GLN A 16 -6.53 -15.66 -3.94
CA GLN A 16 -7.26 -14.47 -3.53
C GLN A 16 -7.68 -14.72 -2.09
N LEU A 17 -7.05 -14.02 -1.14
CA LEU A 17 -7.45 -14.06 0.26
C LEU A 17 -8.93 -13.65 0.31
N ALA A 18 -9.81 -14.57 0.69
CA ALA A 18 -11.23 -14.30 0.90
C ALA A 18 -11.38 -13.44 2.17
N LEU A 19 -11.08 -12.15 2.05
CA LEU A 19 -11.24 -11.18 3.11
C LEU A 19 -12.67 -10.66 3.10
N ASN A 20 -13.32 -10.64 4.27
CA ASN A 20 -14.55 -9.89 4.43
C ASN A 20 -14.28 -8.37 4.29
N GLU A 21 -15.35 -7.58 4.09
CA GLU A 21 -15.23 -6.13 3.87
C GLU A 21 -14.46 -5.40 4.99
N ARG A 22 -14.67 -5.81 6.25
CA ARG A 22 -13.94 -5.26 7.41
C ARG A 22 -12.44 -5.58 7.34
N GLY A 23 -12.09 -6.81 6.98
CA GLY A 23 -10.71 -7.26 6.76
C GLY A 23 -10.04 -6.50 5.62
N ALA A 24 -10.75 -6.30 4.50
CA ALA A 24 -10.28 -5.51 3.37
C ALA A 24 -9.99 -4.05 3.76
N ARG A 25 -10.89 -3.39 4.51
CA ARG A 25 -10.68 -2.02 5.04
C ARG A 25 -9.46 -1.94 5.96
N ARG A 26 -9.30 -2.91 6.87
CA ARG A 26 -8.15 -2.96 7.78
C ARG A 26 -6.84 -3.14 7.02
N LEU A 27 -6.80 -4.07 6.06
CA LEU A 27 -5.63 -4.31 5.22
C LEU A 27 -5.27 -3.05 4.42
N ASN A 28 -6.25 -2.39 3.81
CA ASN A 28 -6.04 -1.16 3.04
C ASN A 28 -5.41 -0.05 3.88
N ARG A 29 -5.87 0.11 5.14
CA ARG A 29 -5.30 1.09 6.08
C ARG A 29 -3.84 0.78 6.40
N ILE A 30 -3.53 -0.47 6.73
CA ILE A 30 -2.18 -0.92 7.10
C ILE A 30 -1.21 -0.74 5.93
N VAL A 31 -1.59 -1.20 4.73
CA VAL A 31 -0.74 -1.10 3.53
C VAL A 31 -0.50 0.35 3.12
N ARG A 32 -1.48 1.25 3.33
CA ARG A 32 -1.34 2.68 2.99
C ARG A 32 -0.53 3.49 4.01
N SER A 33 -0.37 3.01 5.24
CA SER A 33 0.34 3.73 6.30
C SER A 33 1.77 3.24 6.53
N GLN A 34 2.17 2.12 5.93
CA GLN A 34 3.47 1.50 6.16
C GLN A 34 4.31 1.34 4.89
N THR A 35 5.62 1.26 5.06
CA THR A 35 6.55 0.91 4.00
C THR A 35 6.58 -0.60 3.74
N LEU A 36 7.00 -0.99 2.53
CA LEU A 36 7.18 -2.40 2.19
C LEU A 36 8.14 -3.13 3.15
N ALA A 37 9.17 -2.42 3.64
CA ALA A 37 10.13 -2.97 4.60
C ALA A 37 9.45 -3.27 5.95
N GLN A 38 8.67 -2.33 6.48
CA GLN A 38 7.93 -2.52 7.74
C GLN A 38 6.95 -3.70 7.64
N LEU A 39 6.18 -3.78 6.54
CA LEU A 39 5.27 -4.90 6.30
C LEU A 39 6.00 -6.24 6.23
N THR A 40 7.17 -6.27 5.60
CA THR A 40 7.97 -7.50 5.49
C THR A 40 8.51 -7.93 6.86
N THR A 41 9.03 -6.99 7.65
CA THR A 41 9.49 -7.27 9.01
C THR A 41 8.34 -7.78 9.88
N GLN A 42 7.18 -7.14 9.83
CA GLN A 42 6.00 -7.54 10.60
C GLN A 42 5.51 -8.95 10.22
N LEU A 43 5.55 -9.32 8.93
CA LEU A 43 5.16 -10.65 8.47
C LEU A 43 6.16 -11.74 8.88
N ASN A 44 7.43 -11.38 9.05
CA ASN A 44 8.49 -12.31 9.43
C ASN A 44 8.65 -12.44 10.95
N GLN A 45 8.07 -11.53 11.73
CA GLN A 45 8.07 -11.62 13.20
C GLN A 45 7.32 -12.88 13.63
N GLY A 46 8.02 -13.78 14.30
CA GLY A 46 7.45 -15.04 14.82
C GLY A 46 7.09 -16.08 13.77
N SER A 47 7.50 -15.89 12.50
CA SER A 47 7.23 -16.86 11.44
C SER A 47 8.36 -17.88 11.33
N SER A 48 8.03 -19.17 11.17
CA SER A 48 9.01 -20.24 10.92
C SER A 48 9.66 -20.15 9.54
N ARG A 49 9.07 -19.40 8.61
CA ARG A 49 9.58 -19.19 7.25
C ARG A 49 9.66 -17.71 6.93
N THR A 50 10.85 -17.26 6.52
CA THR A 50 11.05 -15.87 6.11
C THR A 50 10.42 -15.60 4.74
N VAL A 51 9.67 -14.51 4.66
CA VAL A 51 9.06 -14.00 3.44
C VAL A 51 9.92 -12.85 2.90
N SER A 52 10.33 -12.95 1.64
CA SER A 52 11.10 -11.89 0.99
C SER A 52 10.24 -10.65 0.68
N LYS A 53 10.85 -9.47 0.66
CA LYS A 53 10.20 -8.21 0.22
C LYS A 53 9.53 -8.35 -1.14
N ARG A 54 10.14 -9.10 -2.07
CA ARG A 54 9.63 -9.30 -3.43
C ARG A 54 8.35 -10.15 -3.44
N THR A 55 8.23 -11.12 -2.55
CA THR A 55 7.02 -11.92 -2.38
C THR A 55 5.87 -11.07 -1.85
N VAL A 56 6.14 -10.26 -0.81
CA VAL A 56 5.15 -9.32 -0.25
C VAL A 56 4.68 -8.34 -1.32
N GLN A 57 5.60 -7.75 -2.08
CA GLN A 57 5.26 -6.80 -3.14
C GLN A 57 4.37 -7.42 -4.23
N ARG A 58 4.71 -8.63 -4.71
CA ARG A 58 3.89 -9.33 -5.72
C ARG A 58 2.49 -9.63 -5.20
N SER A 59 2.37 -10.04 -3.94
CA SER A 59 1.08 -10.29 -3.30
C SER A 59 0.23 -9.02 -3.23
N LEU A 60 0.83 -7.91 -2.77
CA LEU A 60 0.18 -6.60 -2.74
C LEU A 60 -0.30 -6.15 -4.13
N HIS A 61 0.53 -6.28 -5.16
CA HIS A 61 0.14 -5.95 -6.54
C HIS A 61 -1.03 -6.81 -7.04
N ARG A 62 -1.04 -8.11 -6.74
CA ARG A 62 -2.16 -9.01 -7.09
C ARG A 62 -3.47 -8.60 -6.41
N MET A 63 -3.37 -8.04 -5.20
CA MET A 63 -4.50 -7.48 -4.46
C MET A 63 -4.88 -6.05 -4.87
N GLY A 64 -4.21 -5.47 -5.88
CA GLY A 64 -4.51 -4.12 -6.37
C GLY A 64 -3.84 -2.98 -5.58
N PHE A 65 -2.78 -3.27 -4.83
CA PHE A 65 -1.96 -2.26 -4.17
C PHE A 65 -0.69 -1.97 -4.95
N TRP A 66 -0.46 -0.69 -5.26
CA TRP A 66 0.77 -0.20 -5.89
C TRP A 66 1.61 0.64 -4.93
N SER A 67 2.89 0.75 -5.25
CA SER A 67 3.79 1.69 -4.58
C SER A 67 3.25 3.12 -4.66
N ARG A 68 3.26 3.83 -3.54
CA ARG A 68 2.95 5.26 -3.49
C ARG A 68 4.25 6.05 -3.38
N ARG A 69 4.40 7.06 -4.22
CA ARG A 69 5.40 8.12 -4.02
C ARG A 69 4.86 9.11 -2.97
N VAL A 70 5.65 9.39 -1.94
CA VAL A 70 5.34 10.48 -1.02
C VAL A 70 5.42 11.78 -1.81
N THR A 71 4.30 12.49 -1.92
CA THR A 71 4.30 13.84 -2.50
C THR A 71 5.10 14.73 -1.56
N ARG A 72 6.19 15.33 -2.06
CA ARG A 72 6.98 16.31 -1.31
C ARG A 72 6.22 17.63 -1.27
N ILE A 73 5.32 17.76 -0.31
CA ILE A 73 4.58 19.00 -0.04
C ILE A 73 5.40 19.77 1.01
N PRO A 74 5.64 21.08 0.85
CA PRO A 74 6.27 21.87 1.90
C PRO A 74 5.45 21.76 3.20
N LEU A 75 6.14 21.59 4.32
CA LEU A 75 5.51 21.56 5.63
C LEU A 75 4.95 22.96 5.93
N LEU A 76 3.64 23.12 5.81
CA LEU A 76 2.97 24.36 6.21
C LEU A 76 2.89 24.39 7.73
N ASN A 77 3.38 25.47 8.34
CA ASN A 77 3.12 25.78 9.75
C ASN A 77 1.63 26.09 9.97
N ALA A 78 1.19 26.13 11.23
CA ALA A 78 -0.22 26.35 11.56
C ALA A 78 -0.76 27.67 10.99
N HIS A 79 0.04 28.74 11.04
CA HIS A 79 -0.30 30.06 10.51
C HIS A 79 -0.60 30.01 8.99
N HIS A 80 0.27 29.40 8.20
CA HIS A 80 0.08 29.26 6.75
C HIS A 80 -1.16 28.43 6.40
N ARG A 81 -1.49 27.40 7.20
CA ARG A 81 -2.71 26.60 7.00
C ARG A 81 -3.97 27.45 7.25
N ALA A 82 -3.98 28.21 8.34
CA ALA A 82 -5.09 29.10 8.68
C ALA A 82 -5.30 30.17 7.61
N ALA A 83 -4.22 30.85 7.18
CA ALA A 83 -4.27 31.87 6.14
C ALA A 83 -4.80 31.32 4.81
N ARG A 84 -4.29 30.16 4.36
CA ARG A 84 -4.76 29.50 3.13
C ARG A 84 -6.23 29.10 3.21
N LEU A 85 -6.68 28.60 4.36
CA LEU A 85 -8.07 28.22 4.57
C LEU A 85 -9.00 29.44 4.56
N ALA A 86 -8.61 30.53 5.24
CA ALA A 86 -9.37 31.77 5.23
C ALA A 86 -9.50 32.33 3.81
N TRP A 87 -8.39 32.37 3.07
CA TRP A 87 -8.37 32.81 1.69
C TRP A 87 -9.29 31.96 0.80
N ALA A 88 -9.19 30.63 0.88
CA ALA A 88 -10.03 29.72 0.09
C ALA A 88 -11.53 29.87 0.42
N ARG A 89 -11.87 30.11 1.69
CA ARG A 89 -13.26 30.36 2.11
C ARG A 89 -13.79 31.68 1.55
N GLN A 90 -12.97 32.73 1.55
CA GLN A 90 -13.34 34.04 1.01
C GLN A 90 -13.55 34.00 -0.52
N HIS A 91 -12.79 33.16 -1.23
CA HIS A 91 -12.84 33.06 -2.69
C HIS A 91 -13.61 31.83 -3.17
N ARG A 92 -14.59 31.35 -2.39
CA ARG A 92 -15.33 30.11 -2.69
C ARG A 92 -16.13 30.16 -3.99
N GLU A 93 -16.61 31.35 -4.36
CA GLU A 93 -17.40 31.57 -5.58
C GLU A 93 -16.57 32.08 -6.75
N TRP A 94 -15.23 32.04 -6.63
CA TRP A 94 -14.36 32.41 -7.73
C TRP A 94 -14.48 31.37 -8.84
N THR A 95 -15.30 31.70 -9.83
CA THR A 95 -15.46 30.98 -11.08
C THR A 95 -14.76 31.75 -12.18
N LEU A 96 -14.18 31.05 -13.15
CA LEU A 96 -13.63 31.71 -14.33
C LEU A 96 -14.78 32.35 -15.11
N PRO A 97 -14.59 33.56 -15.69
CA PRO A 97 -15.60 34.17 -16.55
C PRO A 97 -16.01 33.18 -17.64
N ARG A 98 -17.33 33.05 -17.83
CA ARG A 98 -17.93 32.17 -18.82
C ARG A 98 -17.74 32.70 -20.24
#